data_AF-A0A1R1RYA5-F1
#
_entry.id   AF-A0A1R1RYA5-F1
#
_cell.length_a   1.000
_cell.length_b   1.000
_cell.length_c   1.000
_cell.angle_alpha   90.00
_cell.angle_beta   90.00
_cell.angle_gamma   90.00
#
_symmetry.space_group_name_H-M   'P 1'
#
loop_
_entity.id
_entity.type
_entity.pdbx_description
1 polymer ?
#
loop_
_entity_poly.entity_id
_entity_poly.type
_entity_poly.pdbx_seq_one_letter_code
_entity_poly.pdbx_strand_id
1 'polypeptide(L)'
;MTIQLDSLYERIGYRPTKSVTFADLPEFLSLLALQFPFENGAVLNNERTPMTKNALTDAFLNKKRGGLCYDLNAFLYYILKEIGFSVHMVQGTVFNQQERAWALTGTHIAVILQKENETYLLDTGFGINLPLAPVPFSGETVASKTGAYRIRKVKTDKGDYLLEMDKGEGWQTGYAFAMKPIDEKVLARVRDAIFDDEASPFNKHPLASKLTKDGKIILSKDHFTKHTDSGITKEKVEDGKFATIFNQAFFD
;
A
#
# COMPACT_ATOMS: atom_id res chain seq x y z
N MET A 1 12.42 2.10 24.31
CA MET A 1 12.01 3.46 23.89
C MET A 1 12.03 3.48 22.36
N THR A 2 10.94 3.11 21.69
CA THR A 2 9.84 3.99 21.20
C THR A 2 10.20 5.09 20.20
N ILE A 3 11.50 5.35 19.95
CA ILE A 3 11.94 6.40 19.01
C ILE A 3 11.37 6.17 17.59
N GLN A 4 11.13 4.91 17.18
CA GLN A 4 10.55 4.63 15.85
C GLN A 4 9.08 5.05 15.72
N LEU A 5 8.25 4.81 16.75
CA LEU A 5 6.85 5.27 16.75
C LEU A 5 6.76 6.77 16.92
N ASP A 6 7.58 7.37 17.78
CA ASP A 6 7.59 8.82 17.99
C ASP A 6 7.99 9.57 16.71
N SER A 7 9.05 9.12 16.02
CA SER A 7 9.44 9.68 14.72
C SER A 7 8.38 9.45 13.64
N LEU A 8 7.70 8.30 13.64
CA LEU A 8 6.58 8.06 12.75
C LEU A 8 5.44 9.04 13.02
N TYR A 9 5.01 9.16 14.29
CA TYR A 9 3.94 10.05 14.72
C TYR A 9 4.23 11.51 14.34
N GLU A 10 5.46 11.97 14.55
CA GLU A 10 5.91 13.28 14.08
C GLU A 10 5.81 13.41 12.56
N ARG A 11 6.34 12.43 11.82
CA ARG A 11 6.30 12.38 10.34
C ARG A 11 4.88 12.46 9.79
N ILE A 12 3.93 11.78 10.44
CA ILE A 12 2.53 11.74 9.99
C ILE A 12 1.66 12.82 10.61
N GLY A 13 2.23 13.68 11.46
CA GLY A 13 1.49 14.75 12.14
C GLY A 13 0.46 14.23 13.15
N TYR A 14 0.65 13.02 13.67
CA TYR A 14 -0.26 12.37 14.61
C TYR A 14 0.25 12.53 16.05
N ARG A 15 -0.63 12.92 16.97
CA ARG A 15 -0.27 13.12 18.39
C ARG A 15 -1.24 12.38 19.28
N PRO A 16 -1.08 11.05 19.43
CA PRO A 16 -2.04 10.29 20.19
C PRO A 16 -1.85 10.57 21.69
N THR A 17 -2.96 10.71 22.43
CA THR A 17 -2.94 10.92 23.89
C THR A 17 -2.70 9.63 24.67
N LYS A 18 -2.88 8.48 24.00
CA LYS A 18 -2.67 7.10 24.48
C LYS A 18 -2.04 6.27 23.36
N SER A 19 -1.87 4.96 23.55
CA SER A 19 -1.52 4.09 22.41
C SER A 19 -2.67 4.06 21.38
N VAL A 20 -2.32 3.90 20.10
CA VAL A 20 -3.29 3.72 18.99
C VAL A 20 -4.15 2.49 19.27
N THR A 21 -5.46 2.68 19.21
CA THR A 21 -6.47 1.63 19.39
C THR A 21 -7.09 1.23 18.04
N PHE A 22 -7.90 0.17 18.03
CA PHE A 22 -8.58 -0.25 16.81
C PHE A 22 -9.48 0.86 16.22
N ALA A 23 -10.11 1.66 17.09
CA ALA A 23 -10.97 2.77 16.67
C ALA A 23 -10.20 3.90 15.96
N ASP A 24 -8.89 4.01 16.21
CA ASP A 24 -8.02 5.02 15.62
C ASP A 24 -7.48 4.59 14.24
N LEU A 25 -7.61 3.31 13.87
CA LEU A 25 -7.03 2.77 12.63
C LEU A 25 -7.50 3.51 11.36
N PRO A 26 -8.77 3.92 11.20
CA PRO A 26 -9.18 4.65 9.99
C PRO A 26 -8.42 5.98 9.80
N GLU A 27 -8.27 6.75 10.87
CA GLU A 27 -7.49 7.99 10.84
C GLU A 27 -6.00 7.69 10.62
N PHE A 28 -5.46 6.73 11.38
CA PHE A 28 -4.05 6.36 11.31
C PHE A 28 -3.63 5.90 9.92
N LEU A 29 -4.40 5.01 9.28
CA LEU A 29 -4.15 4.54 7.91
C LEU A 29 -4.29 5.67 6.89
N SER A 30 -5.24 6.59 7.10
CA SER A 30 -5.39 7.78 6.24
C SER A 30 -4.16 8.67 6.31
N LEU A 31 -3.60 8.89 7.50
CA LEU A 31 -2.38 9.68 7.68
C LEU A 31 -1.16 9.02 7.05
N LEU A 32 -1.02 7.70 7.15
CA LEU A 32 0.03 6.95 6.44
C LEU A 32 -0.07 7.14 4.93
N ALA A 33 -1.28 7.03 4.36
CA ALA A 33 -1.51 7.16 2.92
C ALA A 33 -1.25 8.59 2.36
N LEU A 34 -1.29 9.61 3.23
CA LEU A 34 -0.94 11.00 2.87
C LEU A 34 0.58 11.23 2.87
N GLN A 35 1.33 10.45 3.66
CA GLN A 35 2.77 10.65 3.84
C GLN A 35 3.64 9.72 3.00
N PHE A 36 3.24 8.45 2.86
CA PHE A 36 4.07 7.43 2.22
C PHE A 36 3.55 7.12 0.82
N PRO A 37 4.28 7.52 -0.24
CA PRO A 37 3.83 7.27 -1.60
C PRO A 37 4.04 5.82 -2.02
N PHE A 38 3.15 5.35 -2.89
CA PHE A 38 3.37 4.13 -3.65
C PHE A 38 4.26 4.46 -4.86
N GLU A 39 5.44 3.85 -4.95
CA GLU A 39 6.43 4.17 -5.99
C GLU A 39 7.41 3.03 -6.24
N ASN A 40 8.05 3.01 -7.42
CA ASN A 40 8.96 1.94 -7.86
C ASN A 40 10.43 2.38 -8.08
N GLY A 41 10.86 3.52 -7.54
CA GLY A 41 12.20 4.07 -7.73
C GLY A 41 13.31 3.11 -7.30
N ALA A 42 13.14 2.42 -6.17
CA ALA A 42 14.10 1.41 -5.73
C ALA A 42 14.26 0.25 -6.73
N VAL A 43 13.18 -0.14 -7.41
CA VAL A 43 13.21 -1.19 -8.44
C VAL A 43 14.04 -0.72 -9.63
N LEU A 44 13.78 0.50 -10.12
CA LEU A 44 14.46 1.06 -11.28
C LEU A 44 15.94 1.37 -11.03
N ASN A 45 16.29 1.71 -9.79
CA ASN A 45 17.67 1.94 -9.36
C ASN A 45 18.38 0.65 -8.92
N ASN A 46 17.71 -0.51 -9.00
CA ASN A 46 18.24 -1.80 -8.56
C ASN A 46 18.64 -1.84 -7.07
N GLU A 47 17.96 -1.05 -6.23
CA GLU A 47 18.19 -0.90 -4.79
C GLU A 47 17.35 -1.90 -3.98
N ARG A 48 17.91 -3.07 -3.69
CA ARG A 48 17.21 -4.09 -2.88
C ARG A 48 17.37 -3.84 -1.38
N THR A 49 16.48 -3.01 -0.82
CA THR A 49 16.40 -2.83 0.65
C THR A 49 16.13 -4.17 1.35
N PRO A 50 16.87 -4.52 2.41
CA PRO A 50 16.55 -5.71 3.22
C PRO A 50 15.12 -5.66 3.76
N MET A 51 14.40 -6.78 3.70
CA MET A 51 13.01 -6.89 4.15
C MET A 51 12.94 -7.11 5.67
N THR A 52 13.59 -6.23 6.43
CA THR A 52 13.65 -6.26 7.89
C THR A 52 13.07 -4.97 8.47
N LYS A 53 12.61 -5.02 9.72
CA LYS A 53 12.08 -3.86 10.44
C LYS A 53 12.99 -2.64 10.33
N ASN A 54 14.27 -2.79 10.71
CA ASN A 54 15.19 -1.65 10.78
C ASN A 54 15.48 -1.04 9.41
N ALA A 55 15.63 -1.86 8.37
CA ALA A 55 15.94 -1.37 7.03
C ALA A 55 14.75 -0.64 6.40
N LEU A 56 13.53 -1.15 6.58
CA LEU A 56 12.32 -0.46 6.12
C LEU A 56 12.08 0.83 6.90
N THR A 57 12.24 0.82 8.24
CA THR A 57 12.10 2.04 9.05
C THR A 57 13.08 3.12 8.61
N ASP A 58 14.35 2.77 8.38
CA ASP A 58 15.35 3.72 7.88
C ASP A 58 14.97 4.26 6.49
N ALA A 59 14.51 3.39 5.60
CA ALA A 59 14.09 3.79 4.25
C ALA A 59 12.92 4.79 4.28
N PHE A 60 11.90 4.54 5.10
CA PHE A 60 10.69 5.36 5.12
C PHE A 60 10.82 6.63 5.96
N LEU A 61 11.49 6.58 7.11
CA LEU A 61 11.57 7.72 8.02
C LEU A 61 12.74 8.65 7.70
N ASN A 62 13.86 8.12 7.18
CA ASN A 62 15.09 8.90 7.01
C ASN A 62 15.41 9.26 5.56
N LYS A 63 14.86 8.55 4.55
CA LYS A 63 15.34 8.62 3.16
C LYS A 63 14.37 9.21 2.12
N LYS A 64 13.35 9.98 2.51
CA LYS A 64 12.31 10.54 1.59
C LYS A 64 11.92 9.52 0.50
N ARG A 65 11.55 8.31 0.93
CA ARG A 65 11.27 7.17 0.06
C ARG A 65 9.83 6.71 0.26
N GLY A 66 9.23 6.22 -0.82
CA GLY A 66 8.02 5.41 -0.76
C GLY A 66 8.35 3.93 -0.87
N GLY A 67 7.44 3.17 -1.47
CA GLY A 67 7.73 1.82 -1.91
C GLY A 67 6.52 1.15 -2.56
N LEU A 68 6.67 -0.13 -2.87
CA LEU A 68 5.57 -0.94 -3.41
C LEU A 68 4.82 -1.66 -2.29
N CYS A 69 3.84 -2.50 -2.64
CA CYS A 69 3.00 -3.20 -1.66
C CYS A 69 3.82 -3.98 -0.61
N TYR A 70 4.92 -4.61 -1.03
CA TYR A 70 5.77 -5.38 -0.13
C TYR A 70 6.60 -4.49 0.81
N ASP A 71 6.93 -3.25 0.43
CA ASP A 71 7.60 -2.30 1.33
C ASP A 71 6.56 -1.70 2.31
N LEU A 72 5.45 -1.17 1.77
CA LEU A 72 4.45 -0.40 2.51
C LEU A 72 3.68 -1.26 3.50
N ASN A 73 3.22 -2.45 3.10
CA ASN A 73 2.45 -3.33 3.98
C ASN A 73 3.36 -4.06 4.99
N ALA A 74 4.63 -4.29 4.67
CA ALA A 74 5.58 -4.80 5.65
C ALA A 74 5.91 -3.73 6.71
N PHE A 75 6.10 -2.48 6.30
CA PHE A 75 6.28 -1.37 7.23
C PHE A 75 5.05 -1.20 8.14
N LEU A 76 3.84 -1.24 7.57
CA LEU A 76 2.59 -1.26 8.34
C LEU A 76 2.55 -2.41 9.36
N TYR A 77 2.91 -3.62 8.94
CA TYR A 77 2.97 -4.79 9.84
C TYR A 77 3.90 -4.55 11.04
N TYR A 78 5.11 -4.02 10.83
CA TYR A 78 6.04 -3.75 11.93
C TYR A 78 5.53 -2.66 12.87
N ILE A 79 4.91 -1.60 12.34
CA ILE A 79 4.30 -0.53 13.12
C ILE A 79 3.18 -1.08 14.01
N LEU A 80 2.21 -1.80 13.41
CA LEU A 80 1.07 -2.35 14.15
C LEU A 80 1.52 -3.37 15.22
N LYS A 81 2.53 -4.18 14.90
CA LYS A 81 3.12 -5.11 15.87
C LYS A 81 3.83 -4.39 17.02
N GLU A 82 4.48 -3.26 16.77
CA GLU A 82 5.11 -2.44 17.81
C GLU A 82 4.08 -1.71 18.69
N ILE A 83 2.95 -1.28 18.11
CA ILE A 83 1.81 -0.73 18.86
C ILE A 83 1.16 -1.79 19.78
N GLY A 84 1.25 -3.07 19.41
CA GLY A 84 0.76 -4.20 20.18
C GLY A 84 -0.44 -4.93 19.57
N PHE A 85 -0.78 -4.65 18.30
CA PHE A 85 -1.81 -5.41 17.58
C PHE A 85 -1.35 -6.82 17.23
N SER A 86 -2.29 -7.76 17.23
CA SER A 86 -2.07 -9.11 16.71
C SER A 86 -2.21 -9.11 15.19
N VAL A 87 -1.07 -9.09 14.49
CA VAL A 87 -1.02 -8.98 13.03
C VAL A 87 -0.08 -9.99 12.39
N HIS A 88 -0.36 -10.37 11.14
CA HIS A 88 0.56 -11.11 10.27
C HIS A 88 0.41 -10.67 8.82
N MET A 89 1.44 -10.92 8.01
CA MET A 89 1.39 -10.63 6.56
C MET A 89 0.88 -11.85 5.79
N VAL A 90 0.25 -11.59 4.64
CA VAL A 90 -0.21 -12.62 3.69
C VAL A 90 0.17 -12.24 2.26
N GLN A 91 0.29 -13.26 1.40
CA GLN A 91 0.47 -13.08 -0.05
C GLN A 91 -0.87 -13.05 -0.78
N GLY A 92 -0.93 -12.23 -1.82
CA GLY A 92 -2.01 -12.19 -2.79
C GLY A 92 -1.51 -12.01 -4.22
N THR A 93 -2.45 -12.03 -5.15
CA THR A 93 -2.22 -11.80 -6.58
C THR A 93 -3.24 -10.78 -7.07
N VAL A 94 -2.77 -9.66 -7.62
CA VAL A 94 -3.62 -8.61 -8.18
C VAL A 94 -4.31 -9.11 -9.44
N PHE A 95 -5.59 -8.76 -9.59
CA PHE A 95 -6.31 -8.94 -10.85
C PHE A 95 -6.23 -7.66 -11.68
N ASN A 96 -5.66 -7.74 -12.88
CA ASN A 96 -5.64 -6.62 -13.81
C ASN A 96 -6.97 -6.56 -14.57
N GLN A 97 -7.78 -5.55 -14.26
CA GLN A 97 -9.09 -5.36 -14.88
C GLN A 97 -9.01 -5.05 -16.39
N GLN A 98 -7.94 -4.36 -16.83
CA GLN A 98 -7.78 -3.98 -18.24
C GLN A 98 -7.41 -5.20 -19.10
N GLU A 99 -6.46 -6.01 -18.60
CA GLU A 99 -6.01 -7.23 -19.29
C GLU A 99 -6.93 -8.43 -19.03
N ARG A 100 -7.86 -8.31 -18.07
CA ARG A 100 -8.73 -9.39 -17.59
C ARG A 100 -7.94 -10.65 -17.20
N ALA A 101 -6.80 -10.44 -16.56
CA ALA A 101 -5.86 -11.49 -16.20
C ALA A 101 -5.27 -11.24 -14.82
N TRP A 102 -4.78 -12.30 -14.19
CA TRP A 102 -3.98 -12.19 -12.97
C TRP A 102 -2.60 -11.62 -13.30
N ALA A 103 -2.14 -10.70 -12.46
CA ALA A 103 -0.76 -10.22 -12.47
C ALA A 103 0.20 -11.33 -12.00
N LEU A 104 1.49 -10.99 -11.89
CA LEU A 104 2.51 -11.89 -11.38
C LEU A 104 2.07 -12.53 -10.05
N THR A 105 2.10 -13.87 -10.02
CA THR A 105 1.43 -14.63 -8.95
C THR A 105 2.17 -14.44 -7.62
N GLY A 106 1.39 -14.15 -6.56
CA GLY A 106 1.89 -14.08 -5.19
C GLY A 106 2.72 -12.83 -4.88
N THR A 107 2.68 -11.79 -5.72
CA THR A 107 3.50 -10.59 -5.54
C THR A 107 2.78 -9.40 -4.90
N HIS A 108 1.54 -9.57 -4.44
CA HIS A 108 0.88 -8.62 -3.56
C HIS A 108 1.06 -9.03 -2.11
N ILE A 109 1.24 -8.05 -1.22
CA ILE A 109 1.30 -8.25 0.23
C ILE A 109 0.17 -7.49 0.86
N ALA A 110 -0.50 -8.07 1.85
CA ALA A 110 -1.46 -7.38 2.71
C ALA A 110 -1.22 -7.78 4.18
N VAL A 111 -1.84 -7.06 5.12
CA VAL A 111 -1.75 -7.33 6.55
C VAL A 111 -3.09 -7.82 7.07
N ILE A 112 -3.08 -8.91 7.83
CA ILE A 112 -4.24 -9.42 8.55
C ILE A 112 -4.12 -9.01 10.00
N LEU A 113 -5.19 -8.44 10.55
CA LEU A 113 -5.32 -8.07 11.96
C LEU A 113 -6.37 -8.96 12.63
N GLN A 114 -6.02 -9.50 13.79
CA GLN A 114 -6.94 -10.19 14.68
C GLN A 114 -7.29 -9.29 15.86
N LYS A 115 -8.59 -9.08 16.08
CA LYS A 115 -9.13 -8.38 17.26
C LYS A 115 -10.23 -9.24 17.84
N GLU A 116 -10.01 -9.74 19.05
CA GLU A 116 -10.94 -10.65 19.72
C GLU A 116 -11.28 -11.85 18.82
N ASN A 117 -12.55 -12.00 18.42
CA ASN A 117 -13.02 -13.08 17.54
C ASN A 117 -13.21 -12.62 16.08
N GLU A 118 -12.76 -11.42 15.74
CA GLU A 118 -12.93 -10.82 14.42
C GLU A 118 -11.60 -10.65 13.69
N THR A 119 -11.64 -10.88 12.38
CA THR A 119 -10.49 -10.77 11.48
C THR A 119 -10.72 -9.64 10.49
N TYR A 120 -9.68 -8.85 10.24
CA TYR A 120 -9.69 -7.73 9.32
C TYR A 120 -8.49 -7.77 8.38
N LEU A 121 -8.65 -7.22 7.18
CA LEU A 121 -7.58 -6.94 6.25
C LEU A 121 -7.24 -5.45 6.28
N LEU A 122 -5.95 -5.16 6.28
CA LEU A 122 -5.37 -3.83 6.22
C LEU A 122 -4.43 -3.76 5.02
N ASP A 123 -4.52 -2.68 4.26
CA ASP A 123 -3.71 -2.47 3.06
C ASP A 123 -3.44 -0.97 2.85
N THR A 124 -2.16 -0.60 2.92
CA THR A 124 -1.64 0.73 2.56
C THR A 124 -0.76 0.68 1.31
N GLY A 125 -0.70 -0.48 0.64
CA GLY A 125 0.23 -0.79 -0.43
C GLY A 125 -0.42 -1.06 -1.80
N PHE A 126 -1.75 -0.97 -1.92
CA PHE A 126 -2.47 -1.23 -3.17
C PHE A 126 -2.60 0.01 -4.09
N GLY A 127 -1.50 0.77 -4.23
CA GLY A 127 -1.46 2.03 -4.96
C GLY A 127 -2.39 3.08 -4.35
N ILE A 128 -3.29 3.63 -5.16
CA ILE A 128 -4.35 4.57 -4.73
C ILE A 128 -5.67 3.87 -4.34
N ASN A 129 -5.72 2.54 -4.40
CA ASN A 129 -6.92 1.74 -4.11
C ASN A 129 -6.93 1.30 -2.64
N LEU A 130 -7.01 2.26 -1.74
CA LEU A 130 -6.80 2.02 -0.31
C LEU A 130 -8.12 2.06 0.46
N PRO A 131 -8.49 1.00 1.20
CA PRO A 131 -9.68 1.02 2.04
C PRO A 131 -9.66 2.10 3.12
N LEU A 132 -8.47 2.51 3.59
CA LEU A 132 -8.25 3.49 4.66
C LEU A 132 -8.93 3.13 6.00
N ALA A 133 -9.36 1.88 6.16
CA ALA A 133 -9.93 1.33 7.37
C ALA A 133 -9.80 -0.21 7.35
N PRO A 134 -9.89 -0.88 8.52
CA PRO A 134 -9.92 -2.35 8.58
C PRO A 134 -11.10 -2.92 7.80
N VAL A 135 -10.84 -3.76 6.79
CA VAL A 135 -11.89 -4.43 6.00
C VAL A 135 -12.26 -5.75 6.68
N PRO A 136 -13.49 -5.90 7.19
CA PRO A 136 -13.87 -7.07 7.96
C PRO A 136 -14.09 -8.31 7.07
N PHE A 137 -13.75 -9.48 7.60
CA PHE A 137 -13.99 -10.76 6.93
C PHE A 137 -15.47 -11.20 6.97
N SER A 138 -16.33 -10.47 7.67
CA SER A 138 -17.79 -10.64 7.65
C SER A 138 -18.39 -10.40 6.27
N GLY A 139 -17.67 -9.70 5.37
CA GLY A 139 -18.14 -9.29 4.06
C GLY A 139 -18.88 -7.94 4.05
N GLU A 140 -18.96 -7.28 5.22
CA GLU A 140 -19.45 -5.92 5.32
C GLU A 140 -18.60 -4.96 4.47
N THR A 141 -19.27 -3.98 3.88
CA THR A 141 -18.63 -2.98 3.03
C THR A 141 -18.01 -1.87 3.87
N VAL A 142 -16.76 -1.55 3.57
CA VAL A 142 -16.03 -0.40 4.10
C VAL A 142 -15.93 0.65 3.00
N ALA A 143 -16.46 1.85 3.26
CA ALA A 143 -16.38 2.98 2.34
C ALA A 143 -15.30 3.97 2.78
N SER A 144 -14.57 4.51 1.81
CA SER A 144 -13.62 5.62 2.01
C SER A 144 -13.62 6.55 0.80
N LYS A 145 -12.82 7.61 0.86
CA LYS A 145 -12.66 8.55 -0.26
C LYS A 145 -12.09 7.93 -1.54
N THR A 146 -11.58 6.69 -1.48
CA THR A 146 -10.99 6.01 -2.65
C THR A 146 -11.96 5.00 -3.29
N GLY A 147 -13.10 4.74 -2.66
CA GLY A 147 -14.11 3.75 -3.08
C GLY A 147 -14.68 2.95 -1.91
N ALA A 148 -15.54 1.99 -2.24
CA ALA A 148 -16.05 0.97 -1.34
C ALA A 148 -15.27 -0.33 -1.50
N TYR A 149 -15.06 -1.06 -0.40
CA TYR A 149 -14.25 -2.27 -0.34
C TYR A 149 -14.96 -3.34 0.46
N ARG A 150 -14.79 -4.61 0.08
CA ARG A 150 -15.27 -5.75 0.88
C ARG A 150 -14.43 -6.98 0.64
N ILE A 151 -14.47 -7.91 1.58
CA ILE A 151 -13.90 -9.24 1.42
C ILE A 151 -15.00 -10.21 0.98
N ARG A 152 -14.72 -11.03 -0.02
CA ARG A 152 -15.55 -12.19 -0.35
C ARG A 152 -14.76 -13.48 -0.20
N LYS A 153 -15.36 -14.46 0.47
CA LYS A 153 -14.81 -15.82 0.57
C LYS A 153 -15.11 -16.58 -0.72
N VAL A 154 -14.18 -16.52 -1.67
CA VAL A 154 -14.31 -17.13 -2.99
C VAL A 154 -13.00 -17.83 -3.31
N LYS A 155 -13.08 -19.15 -3.52
CA LYS A 155 -11.92 -19.95 -3.90
C LYS A 155 -11.55 -19.69 -5.36
N THR A 156 -10.27 -19.39 -5.59
CA THR A 156 -9.64 -19.22 -6.91
C THR A 156 -8.37 -20.07 -6.97
N ASP A 157 -7.68 -20.07 -8.11
CA ASP A 157 -6.33 -20.64 -8.22
C ASP A 157 -5.26 -19.75 -7.54
N LYS A 158 -5.62 -18.54 -7.09
CA LYS A 158 -4.73 -17.56 -6.46
C LYS A 158 -4.96 -17.35 -4.96
N GLY A 159 -5.99 -17.96 -4.38
CA GLY A 159 -6.35 -17.79 -2.98
C GLY A 159 -7.79 -18.16 -2.65
N ASP A 160 -8.14 -18.10 -1.37
CA ASP A 160 -9.46 -18.47 -0.84
C ASP A 160 -10.39 -17.26 -0.60
N TYR A 161 -9.85 -16.06 -0.75
CA TYR A 161 -10.54 -14.79 -0.53
C TYR A 161 -10.22 -13.81 -1.65
N LEU A 162 -11.17 -12.92 -1.92
CA LEU A 162 -11.02 -11.74 -2.78
C LEU A 162 -11.19 -10.48 -1.94
N LEU A 163 -10.30 -9.51 -2.13
CA LEU A 163 -10.65 -8.12 -1.87
C LEU A 163 -11.31 -7.57 -3.13
N GLU A 164 -12.55 -7.12 -3.01
CA GLU A 164 -13.27 -6.41 -4.07
C GLU A 164 -13.32 -4.92 -3.76
N MET A 165 -13.35 -4.11 -4.81
CA MET A 165 -13.50 -2.66 -4.74
C MET A 165 -14.58 -2.18 -5.71
N ASP A 166 -15.29 -1.12 -5.35
CA ASP A 166 -16.26 -0.42 -6.19
C ASP A 166 -16.00 1.10 -6.10
N LYS A 167 -15.89 1.74 -7.26
CA LYS A 167 -15.64 3.18 -7.40
C LYS A 167 -16.82 3.93 -8.02
N GLY A 168 -18.01 3.33 -7.98
CA GLY A 168 -19.23 3.82 -8.63
C GLY A 168 -19.55 3.12 -9.96
N GLU A 169 -18.78 2.10 -10.34
CA GLU A 169 -18.92 1.34 -11.60
C GLU A 169 -19.34 -0.12 -11.34
N GLY A 170 -19.59 -0.47 -10.08
CA GLY A 170 -19.88 -1.83 -9.63
C GLY A 170 -18.64 -2.52 -9.07
N TRP A 171 -18.89 -3.64 -8.38
CA TRP A 171 -17.85 -4.43 -7.72
C TRP A 171 -16.89 -5.08 -8.72
N GLN A 172 -15.60 -4.83 -8.52
CA GLN A 172 -14.49 -5.40 -9.27
C GLN A 172 -13.51 -6.10 -8.34
N THR A 173 -12.88 -7.17 -8.81
CA THR A 173 -11.81 -7.86 -8.06
C THR A 173 -10.56 -6.99 -8.00
N GLY A 174 -10.10 -6.66 -6.80
CA GLY A 174 -8.78 -6.05 -6.60
C GLY A 174 -7.69 -7.11 -6.65
N TYR A 175 -7.74 -8.07 -5.72
CA TYR A 175 -6.79 -9.17 -5.65
C TYR A 175 -7.39 -10.38 -4.94
N ALA A 176 -6.85 -11.56 -5.25
CA ALA A 176 -7.06 -12.78 -4.47
C ALA A 176 -5.93 -12.96 -3.46
N PHE A 177 -6.22 -13.58 -2.32
CA PHE A 177 -5.21 -13.88 -1.30
C PHE A 177 -5.56 -15.13 -0.49
N ALA A 178 -4.54 -15.70 0.16
CA ALA A 178 -4.68 -16.82 1.06
C ALA A 178 -4.27 -16.42 2.48
N MET A 179 -4.86 -17.06 3.49
CA MET A 179 -4.64 -16.72 4.91
C MET A 179 -3.33 -17.27 5.48
N LYS A 180 -2.44 -17.82 4.64
CA LYS A 180 -1.18 -18.40 5.09
C LYS A 180 -0.24 -17.28 5.53
N PRO A 181 0.19 -17.23 6.81
CA PRO A 181 1.15 -16.24 7.25
C PRO A 181 2.48 -16.39 6.51
N ILE A 182 3.10 -15.26 6.24
CA ILE A 182 4.42 -15.21 5.59
C ILE A 182 5.45 -14.50 6.47
N ASP A 183 6.72 -14.78 6.20
CA ASP A 183 7.87 -14.20 6.90
C ASP A 183 8.70 -13.30 5.97
N GLU A 184 9.79 -12.74 6.52
CA GLU A 184 10.73 -11.88 5.79
C GLU A 184 11.39 -12.58 4.59
N LYS A 185 11.54 -13.91 4.62
CA LYS A 185 12.13 -14.68 3.50
C LYS A 185 11.17 -14.76 2.32
N VAL A 186 9.88 -14.97 2.59
CA VAL A 186 8.84 -14.88 1.55
C VAL A 186 8.76 -13.45 1.02
N LEU A 187 8.78 -12.45 1.90
CA LEU A 187 8.73 -11.04 1.53
C LEU A 187 9.90 -10.64 0.61
N ALA A 188 11.12 -11.09 0.92
CA ALA A 188 12.29 -10.89 0.07
C ALA A 188 12.13 -11.54 -1.32
N ARG A 189 11.55 -12.75 -1.39
CA ARG A 189 11.24 -13.40 -2.67
C ARG A 189 10.21 -12.64 -3.49
N VAL A 190 9.21 -12.05 -2.84
CA VAL A 190 8.22 -11.19 -3.51
C VAL A 190 8.89 -9.96 -4.09
N ARG A 191 9.73 -9.27 -3.30
CA ARG A 191 10.54 -8.15 -3.80
C ARG A 191 11.38 -8.59 -5.00
N ASP A 192 12.14 -9.67 -4.88
CA ASP A 192 13.05 -10.12 -5.94
C ASP A 192 12.30 -10.48 -7.22
N ALA A 193 11.13 -11.14 -7.12
CA ALA A 193 10.27 -11.38 -8.26
C ALA A 193 9.82 -10.08 -8.95
N ILE A 194 9.47 -9.03 -8.21
CA ILE A 194 9.11 -7.73 -8.78
C ILE A 194 10.30 -7.05 -9.48
N PHE A 195 11.52 -7.23 -8.99
CA PHE A 195 12.73 -6.69 -9.63
C PHE A 195 13.07 -7.45 -10.91
N ASP A 196 13.04 -8.77 -10.86
CA ASP A 196 13.74 -9.62 -11.82
C ASP A 196 12.80 -10.22 -12.89
N ASP A 197 11.51 -10.40 -12.59
CA ASP A 197 10.58 -11.04 -13.52
C ASP A 197 10.24 -10.11 -14.70
N GLU A 198 10.33 -10.64 -15.92
CA GLU A 198 10.04 -9.88 -17.14
C GLU A 198 8.58 -9.41 -17.22
N ALA A 199 7.64 -10.14 -16.61
CA ALA A 199 6.23 -9.79 -16.55
C ALA A 199 5.91 -8.75 -15.46
N SER A 200 6.88 -8.38 -14.62
CA SER A 200 6.67 -7.33 -13.61
C SER A 200 6.39 -5.98 -14.29
N PRO A 201 5.27 -5.30 -13.98
CA PRO A 201 5.00 -3.97 -14.52
C PRO A 201 5.86 -2.90 -13.84
N PHE A 202 6.44 -3.19 -12.67
CA PHE A 202 7.13 -2.21 -11.85
C PHE A 202 8.63 -2.08 -12.17
N ASN A 203 9.20 -2.93 -13.03
CA ASN A 203 10.60 -2.83 -13.46
C ASN A 203 10.77 -2.19 -14.86
N LYS A 204 9.70 -1.60 -15.42
CA LYS A 204 9.71 -1.03 -16.78
C LYS A 204 9.87 0.48 -16.81
N HIS A 205 8.97 1.20 -16.13
CA HIS A 205 8.85 2.65 -16.22
C HIS A 205 8.60 3.27 -14.85
N PRO A 206 9.05 4.51 -14.62
CA PRO A 206 8.86 5.19 -13.34
C PRO A 206 7.38 5.49 -13.10
N LEU A 207 6.93 5.15 -11.90
CA LEU A 207 5.56 5.30 -11.42
C LEU A 207 5.59 5.69 -9.95
N ALA A 208 4.83 6.73 -9.61
CA ALA A 208 4.54 7.11 -8.24
C ALA A 208 3.08 7.54 -8.12
N SER A 209 2.46 7.25 -6.98
CA SER A 209 1.11 7.72 -6.66
C SER A 209 0.96 7.92 -5.15
N LYS A 210 0.16 8.91 -4.75
CA LYS A 210 -0.07 9.25 -3.34
C LYS A 210 -1.45 9.87 -3.18
N LEU A 211 -2.10 9.61 -2.06
CA LEU A 211 -3.30 10.37 -1.69
C LEU A 211 -2.89 11.78 -1.23
N THR A 212 -3.73 12.76 -1.51
CA THR A 212 -3.64 14.12 -0.97
C THR A 212 -4.84 14.39 -0.07
N LYS A 213 -4.83 15.54 0.63
CA LYS A 213 -5.94 15.94 1.49
C LYS A 213 -7.25 16.04 0.71
N ASP A 214 -7.16 16.55 -0.51
CA ASP A 214 -8.25 16.86 -1.44
C ASP A 214 -8.37 15.88 -2.62
N GLY A 215 -7.62 14.77 -2.62
CA GLY A 215 -7.70 13.78 -3.69
C GLY A 215 -6.48 12.88 -3.80
N LYS A 216 -5.82 12.89 -4.96
CA LYS A 216 -4.65 12.04 -5.26
C LYS A 216 -3.79 12.62 -6.37
N ILE A 217 -2.51 12.24 -6.35
CA ILE A 217 -1.55 12.55 -7.41
C ILE A 217 -0.97 11.26 -7.98
N ILE A 218 -0.72 11.26 -9.29
CA ILE A 218 -0.12 10.16 -10.03
C ILE A 218 0.96 10.74 -10.95
N LEU A 219 2.18 10.26 -10.80
CA LEU A 219 3.31 10.61 -11.64
C LEU A 219 3.75 9.35 -12.39
N SER A 220 3.65 9.41 -13.71
CA SER A 220 4.14 8.39 -14.64
C SER A 220 5.32 8.96 -15.42
N LYS A 221 5.96 8.12 -16.26
CA LYS A 221 6.99 8.56 -17.20
C LYS A 221 6.56 9.80 -18.00
N ASP A 222 5.33 9.80 -18.52
CA ASP A 222 4.90 10.78 -19.52
C ASP A 222 4.02 11.90 -18.93
N HIS A 223 3.37 11.66 -17.79
CA HIS A 223 2.39 12.59 -17.23
C HIS A 223 2.41 12.68 -15.72
N PHE A 224 2.16 13.90 -15.23
CA PHE A 224 1.81 14.19 -13.85
C PHE A 224 0.33 14.57 -13.79
N THR A 225 -0.46 13.78 -13.07
CA THR A 225 -1.91 13.93 -12.97
C THR A 225 -2.28 14.24 -11.53
N LYS A 226 -3.08 15.30 -11.32
CA LYS A 226 -3.66 15.64 -10.02
C LYS A 226 -5.17 15.50 -10.12
N HIS A 227 -5.75 14.77 -9.18
CA HIS A 227 -7.19 14.73 -8.98
C HIS A 227 -7.48 15.47 -7.68
N THR A 228 -8.32 16.48 -7.75
CA THR A 228 -8.77 17.29 -6.62
C THR A 228 -10.29 17.43 -6.67
N ASP A 229 -10.89 17.95 -5.60
CA ASP A 229 -12.33 18.28 -5.59
C ASP A 229 -12.71 19.31 -6.67
N SER A 230 -11.75 20.12 -7.13
CA SER A 230 -11.92 21.11 -8.20
C SER A 230 -11.77 20.55 -9.61
N GLY A 231 -11.34 19.30 -9.77
CA GLY A 231 -11.24 18.62 -11.07
C GLY A 231 -9.95 17.83 -11.26
N ILE A 232 -9.61 17.56 -12.52
CA ILE A 232 -8.44 16.77 -12.91
C ILE A 232 -7.51 17.63 -13.75
N THR A 233 -6.25 17.78 -13.34
CA THR A 233 -5.19 18.33 -14.18
C THR A 233 -4.24 17.23 -14.63
N LYS A 234 -3.78 17.31 -15.88
CA LYS A 234 -2.84 16.36 -16.46
C LYS A 234 -1.79 17.12 -17.26
N GLU A 235 -0.56 17.11 -16.76
CA GLU A 235 0.58 17.83 -17.31
C GLU A 235 1.57 16.83 -17.89
N LYS A 236 2.22 17.17 -19.01
CA LYS A 236 3.27 16.34 -19.59
C LYS A 236 4.54 16.44 -18.73
N VAL A 237 5.19 15.32 -18.48
CA VAL A 237 6.50 15.27 -17.83
C VAL A 237 7.58 15.36 -18.90
N GLU A 238 8.43 16.37 -18.82
CA GLU A 238 9.59 16.48 -19.71
C GLU A 238 10.68 15.48 -19.30
N ASP A 239 11.52 15.09 -20.26
CA ASP A 239 12.64 14.19 -20.02
C ASP A 239 13.53 14.70 -18.88
N GLY A 240 13.87 13.80 -17.95
CA GLY A 240 14.69 14.12 -16.78
C GLY A 240 13.97 14.89 -15.66
N LYS A 241 12.70 15.29 -15.81
CA LYS A 241 11.96 16.02 -14.76
C LYS A 241 11.27 15.13 -13.73
N PHE A 242 11.13 13.83 -13.99
CA PHE A 242 10.42 12.91 -13.09
C PHE A 242 10.92 13.01 -11.65
N ALA A 243 12.24 12.89 -11.41
CA ALA A 243 12.80 12.90 -10.06
C ALA A 243 12.57 14.24 -9.34
N THR A 244 12.65 15.37 -10.07
CA THR A 244 12.37 16.69 -9.50
C THR A 244 10.91 16.81 -9.08
N ILE A 245 9.97 16.45 -9.97
CA ILE A 245 8.53 16.50 -9.69
C ILE A 245 8.19 15.56 -8.53
N PHE A 246 8.74 14.34 -8.54
CA PHE A 246 8.55 13.37 -7.48
C PHE A 246 8.97 13.94 -6.12
N ASN A 247 10.20 14.45 -6.00
CA ASN A 247 10.70 15.01 -4.75
C ASN A 247 9.89 16.22 -4.26
N GLN A 248 9.40 17.08 -5.16
CA GLN A 248 8.64 18.28 -4.81
C GLN A 248 7.17 17.99 -4.45
N ALA A 249 6.54 17.04 -5.13
CA ALA A 249 5.11 16.78 -4.98
C ALA A 249 4.77 15.65 -4.01
N PHE A 250 5.70 14.71 -3.78
CA PHE A 250 5.44 13.52 -2.96
C PHE A 250 6.02 13.60 -1.56
N PHE A 251 6.98 14.50 -1.32
CA PHE A 251 7.56 14.74 0.00
C PHE A 251 7.57 16.23 0.29
N ASP A 252 6.67 16.66 1.18
CA ASP A 252 6.68 18.01 1.75
C ASP A 252 8.03 18.30 2.47
#